data_AF-A0A9Q1CRL5-F1
#
_entry.id   AF-A0A9Q1CRL5-F1
#
_cell.length_a   1.000
_cell.length_b   1.000
_cell.length_c   1.000
_cell.angle_alpha   90.00
_cell.angle_beta   90.00
_cell.angle_gamma   90.00
#
_symmetry.space_group_name_H-M   'P 1'
#
loop_
_entity.id
_entity.type
_entity.pdbx_description
1 polymer ?
#
loop_
_entity_poly.entity_id
_entity_poly.type
_entity_poly.pdbx_seq_one_letter_code
_entity_poly.pdbx_strand_id
1 'polypeptide(L)'
;MNRHFNVKELSGKFEGVFQSIEERFSIKLKQIILDPLKQDIINDHKVKIKISGDGTWIGKRIHVLNFVFSIIGQQGCSGEKGSYLVGIIKVPEKYESLKEGLKDVIEEVNNLKEITVDDNIFQV
;
A
#
# COMPACT_ATOMS: atom_id res chain seq x y z
N MET A 1 -9.44 20.05 5.66
CA MET A 1 -8.14 19.79 6.31
C MET A 1 -7.25 19.10 5.30
N ASN A 2 -6.21 19.78 4.81
CA ASN A 2 -5.27 19.20 3.85
C ASN A 2 -4.46 18.12 4.57
N ARG A 3 -4.65 16.85 4.19
CA ARG A 3 -3.75 15.78 4.63
C ARG A 3 -2.47 15.93 3.84
N HIS A 4 -1.37 16.23 4.53
CA HIS A 4 -0.05 16.15 3.94
C HIS A 4 0.25 14.67 3.68
N PHE A 5 0.45 14.33 2.41
CA PHE A 5 0.94 13.00 2.03
C PHE A 5 2.45 13.09 1.87
N ASN A 6 3.18 12.22 2.55
CA ASN A 6 4.62 12.07 2.37
C ASN A 6 4.87 11.27 1.07
N VAL A 7 4.86 11.99 -0.04
CA VAL A 7 5.05 11.41 -1.37
C VAL A 7 6.52 11.52 -1.75
N LYS A 8 7.12 10.41 -2.14
CA LYS A 8 8.50 10.29 -2.60
C LYS A 8 8.52 9.96 -4.08
N GLU A 9 9.54 10.46 -4.77
CA GLU A 9 9.89 9.93 -6.09
C GLU A 9 10.42 8.51 -5.94
N LEU A 10 10.17 7.67 -6.95
CA LEU A 10 10.77 6.35 -7.01
C LEU A 10 12.25 6.45 -7.38
N SER A 11 13.05 5.58 -6.78
CA SER A 11 14.42 5.40 -7.20
C SER A 11 14.46 4.66 -8.54
N GLY A 12 15.41 5.06 -9.41
CA GLY A 12 15.68 4.36 -10.66
C GLY A 12 15.22 5.07 -11.93
N LYS A 13 14.93 4.28 -12.97
CA LYS A 13 14.76 4.75 -14.35
C LYS A 13 13.33 5.20 -14.67
N PHE A 14 12.35 4.80 -13.88
CA PHE A 14 10.93 5.03 -14.18
C PHE A 14 10.39 6.23 -13.41
N GLU A 15 9.53 7.01 -14.07
CA GLU A 15 8.86 8.15 -13.46
C GLU A 15 7.67 7.65 -12.62
N GLY A 16 7.58 8.11 -11.38
CA GLY A 16 6.43 7.81 -10.56
C GLY A 16 6.57 8.32 -9.15
N VAL A 17 5.48 8.14 -8.41
CA VAL A 17 5.37 8.58 -7.03
C VAL A 17 4.95 7.44 -6.15
N PHE A 18 5.46 7.45 -4.93
CA PHE A 18 5.25 6.42 -3.93
C PHE A 18 5.02 7.04 -2.56
N GLN A 19 4.16 6.42 -1.77
CA GLN A 19 3.98 6.70 -0.36
C GLN A 19 4.31 5.44 0.43
N SER A 20 5.01 5.62 1.56
CA SER A 20 5.33 4.50 2.45
C SER A 20 4.09 3.70 2.82
N ILE A 21 4.19 2.38 2.59
CA ILE A 21 3.21 1.39 3.00
C ILE A 21 3.14 1.37 4.53
N GLU A 22 4.28 1.40 5.22
CA GLU A 22 4.33 1.40 6.69
C GLU A 22 3.57 2.61 7.29
N GLU A 23 3.88 3.83 6.82
CA GLU A 23 3.19 5.04 7.28
C GLU A 23 1.68 4.96 7.02
N ARG A 24 1.29 4.52 5.82
CA ARG A 24 -0.13 4.48 5.45
C ARG A 24 -0.86 3.35 6.17
N PHE A 25 -0.19 2.23 6.39
CA PHE A 25 -0.72 1.08 7.10
C PHE A 25 -0.88 1.38 8.59
N SER A 26 0.09 2.02 9.26
CA SER A 26 -0.04 2.42 10.67
C SER A 26 -1.26 3.31 10.92
N ILE A 27 -1.50 4.29 10.04
CA ILE A 27 -2.68 5.16 10.11
C ILE A 27 -3.98 4.34 10.00
N LYS A 28 -4.00 3.33 9.12
CA LYS A 28 -5.18 2.48 8.93
C LYS A 28 -5.38 1.48 10.04
N LEU A 29 -4.30 0.91 10.55
CA LEU A 29 -4.32 0.00 11.68
C LEU A 29 -4.79 0.72 12.95
N LYS A 30 -4.33 1.96 13.19
CA LYS A 30 -4.86 2.80 14.28
C LYS A 30 -6.38 3.02 14.18
N GLN A 31 -6.90 3.24 12.97
CA GLN A 31 -8.35 3.36 12.75
C GLN A 31 -9.11 2.05 13.03
N ILE A 32 -8.49 0.90 12.78
CA ILE A 32 -9.07 -0.42 13.08
C ILE A 32 -9.06 -0.68 14.59
N ILE A 33 -7.95 -0.40 15.27
CA ILE A 33 -7.81 -0.57 16.73
C ILE A 33 -8.84 0.27 17.49
N LEU A 34 -9.12 1.49 17.03
CA LEU A 34 -10.08 2.37 17.67
C LEU A 34 -11.55 2.03 17.35
N ASP A 35 -11.81 1.11 16.43
CA ASP A 35 -13.15 0.71 16.01
C ASP A 35 -13.51 -0.67 16.59
N PRO A 36 -14.37 -0.76 17.62
CA PRO A 36 -14.74 -2.02 18.25
C PRO A 36 -15.34 -3.05 17.28
N LEU A 37 -15.93 -2.59 16.16
CA LEU A 37 -16.56 -3.46 15.16
C LEU A 37 -15.54 -4.09 14.20
N LYS A 38 -14.25 -3.71 14.30
CA LYS A 38 -13.19 -4.16 13.39
C LYS A 38 -12.08 -4.94 14.08
N GLN A 39 -12.23 -5.24 15.36
CA GLN A 39 -11.24 -5.98 16.14
C GLN A 39 -10.94 -7.37 15.56
N ASP A 40 -11.94 -8.03 14.96
CA ASP A 40 -11.78 -9.36 14.33
C ASP A 40 -10.78 -9.38 13.15
N ILE A 41 -10.42 -8.22 12.61
CA ILE A 41 -9.38 -8.10 11.57
C ILE A 41 -8.00 -8.41 12.15
N ILE A 42 -7.80 -8.13 13.44
CA ILE A 42 -6.57 -8.38 14.16
C ILE A 42 -6.69 -9.74 14.85
N ASN A 43 -5.90 -10.71 14.44
CA ASN A 43 -5.92 -12.04 15.03
C ASN A 43 -4.58 -12.32 15.71
N ASP A 44 -4.57 -12.40 17.04
CA ASP A 44 -3.37 -12.68 17.84
C ASP A 44 -2.21 -11.72 17.53
N HIS A 45 -2.50 -10.42 17.48
CA HIS A 45 -1.56 -9.38 17.07
C HIS A 45 -1.02 -9.56 15.64
N LYS A 46 -1.70 -10.32 14.77
CA LYS A 46 -1.34 -10.48 13.36
C LYS A 46 -2.34 -9.76 12.47
N VAL A 47 -1.83 -9.05 11.48
CA VAL A 47 -2.64 -8.31 10.51
C VAL A 47 -2.08 -8.55 9.12
N LYS A 48 -2.84 -9.24 8.28
CA LYS A 48 -2.39 -9.57 6.94
C LYS A 48 -2.74 -8.45 5.97
N ILE A 49 -1.79 -8.07 5.14
CA ILE A 49 -2.04 -7.16 4.01
C ILE A 49 -1.94 -7.89 2.68
N LYS A 50 -2.69 -7.41 1.69
CA LYS A 50 -2.59 -7.82 0.29
C LYS A 50 -2.05 -6.64 -0.51
N ILE A 51 -1.04 -6.88 -1.32
CA ILE A 51 -0.57 -5.92 -2.32
C ILE A 51 -1.20 -6.27 -3.68
N SER A 52 -1.67 -5.26 -4.40
CA SER A 52 -2.20 -5.43 -5.76
C SER A 52 -1.93 -4.19 -6.59
N GLY A 53 -2.03 -4.34 -7.91
CA GLY A 53 -1.94 -3.20 -8.82
C GLY A 53 -2.63 -3.48 -10.15
N ASP A 54 -2.91 -2.41 -10.87
CA ASP A 54 -3.61 -2.44 -12.16
C ASP A 54 -3.06 -1.37 -13.12
N GLY A 55 -2.99 -1.72 -14.40
CA GLY A 55 -2.66 -0.80 -15.48
C GLY A 55 -3.85 0.10 -15.78
N THR A 56 -3.63 1.42 -15.74
CA THR A 56 -4.63 2.43 -16.02
C THR A 56 -4.14 3.39 -17.10
N TRP A 57 -5.00 3.62 -18.09
CA TRP A 57 -4.82 4.68 -19.08
C TRP A 57 -5.33 6.01 -18.54
N ILE A 58 -4.41 6.97 -18.36
CA ILE A 58 -4.74 8.37 -18.12
C ILE A 58 -4.91 9.05 -19.49
N GLY A 59 -6.16 9.37 -19.82
CA GLY A 59 -6.53 9.84 -21.14
C GLY A 59 -6.30 8.78 -22.22
N LYS A 60 -5.62 9.15 -23.31
CA LYS A 60 -5.36 8.24 -24.45
C LYS A 60 -3.88 7.92 -24.67
N ARG A 61 -2.98 8.48 -23.85
CA ARG A 61 -1.54 8.49 -24.16
C ARG A 61 -0.64 8.11 -23.00
N ILE A 62 -1.11 8.21 -21.77
CA ILE A 62 -0.29 7.94 -20.59
C ILE A 62 -0.79 6.63 -19.99
N HIS A 63 0.03 5.60 -20.03
CA HIS A 63 -0.21 4.36 -19.32
C HIS A 63 0.56 4.39 -18.01
N VAL A 64 -0.13 4.19 -16.89
CA VAL A 64 0.47 4.10 -15.56
C VAL A 64 0.02 2.81 -14.90
N LEU A 65 0.81 2.36 -13.93
CA LEU A 65 0.49 1.27 -13.05
C LEU A 65 0.19 1.83 -11.67
N ASN A 66 -1.02 1.57 -11.18
CA ASN A 66 -1.41 1.89 -9.82
C ASN A 66 -1.05 0.74 -8.91
N PHE A 67 -0.50 1.04 -7.75
CA PHE A 67 -0.23 0.06 -6.69
C PHE A 67 -1.03 0.42 -5.46
N VAL A 68 -1.64 -0.59 -4.85
CA VAL A 68 -2.48 -0.44 -3.67
C VAL A 68 -2.16 -1.56 -2.68
N PHE A 69 -2.42 -1.29 -1.39
CA PHE A 69 -2.56 -2.35 -0.41
C PHE A 69 -3.99 -2.41 0.12
N SER A 70 -4.40 -3.59 0.58
CA SER A 70 -5.67 -3.82 1.27
C SER A 70 -5.42 -4.63 2.54
N ILE A 71 -6.23 -4.41 3.57
CA ILE A 71 -6.13 -5.16 4.82
C ILE A 71 -7.09 -6.36 4.75
N ILE A 72 -6.55 -7.57 4.87
CA ILE A 72 -7.33 -8.80 4.78
C ILE A 72 -8.27 -8.91 5.98
N GLY A 73 -9.54 -9.22 5.74
CA GLY A 73 -10.59 -9.25 6.76
C GLY A 73 -11.41 -7.96 6.83
N GLN A 74 -10.92 -6.86 6.26
CA GLN A 74 -11.70 -5.64 6.14
C GLN A 74 -12.87 -5.80 5.14
N GLN A 75 -14.04 -5.27 5.48
CA GLN A 75 -15.15 -5.17 4.54
C GLN A 75 -14.72 -4.42 3.27
N GLY A 76 -14.95 -5.02 2.11
CA GLY A 76 -14.56 -4.44 0.83
C GLY A 76 -13.06 -4.59 0.50
N CYS A 77 -12.31 -5.45 1.20
CA CYS A 77 -10.89 -5.75 0.91
C CYS A 77 -10.63 -6.12 -0.57
N SER A 78 -11.62 -6.73 -1.24
CA SER A 78 -11.53 -7.11 -2.66
C SER A 78 -12.03 -6.03 -3.63
N GLY A 79 -12.48 -4.88 -3.14
CA GLY A 79 -13.06 -3.81 -3.95
C GLY A 79 -12.41 -2.46 -3.69
N GLU A 80 -12.82 -1.45 -4.47
CA GLU A 80 -12.28 -0.10 -4.45
C GLU A 80 -12.24 0.56 -3.05
N LYS A 81 -13.24 0.28 -2.21
CA LYS A 81 -13.35 0.88 -0.86
C LYS A 81 -12.31 0.34 0.12
N GLY A 82 -11.78 -0.85 -0.11
CA GLY A 82 -10.75 -1.48 0.73
C GLY A 82 -9.33 -1.35 0.18
N SER A 83 -9.16 -0.66 -0.96
CA SER A 83 -7.87 -0.48 -1.63
C SER A 83 -7.26 0.88 -1.29
N TYR A 84 -6.08 0.85 -0.68
CA TYR A 84 -5.34 2.04 -0.29
C TYR A 84 -4.16 2.26 -1.24
N LEU A 85 -4.23 3.34 -2.04
CA LEU A 85 -3.17 3.71 -2.97
C LEU A 85 -1.80 3.82 -2.28
N VAL A 86 -0.81 3.20 -2.87
CA VAL A 86 0.60 3.19 -2.44
C VAL A 86 1.44 4.01 -3.41
N GLY A 87 1.24 3.81 -4.72
CA GLY A 87 2.03 4.51 -5.72
C GLY A 87 1.41 4.47 -7.11
N ILE A 88 1.92 5.35 -7.96
CA ILE A 88 1.56 5.44 -9.39
C ILE A 88 2.87 5.54 -10.16
N ILE A 89 3.08 4.59 -11.09
CA ILE A 89 4.35 4.47 -11.82
C ILE A 89 4.08 4.42 -13.31
N LYS A 90 4.78 5.25 -14.07
CA LYS A 90 4.78 5.19 -15.53
C LYS A 90 5.82 4.17 -15.98
N VAL A 91 5.38 2.91 -16.06
CA VAL A 91 6.23 1.76 -16.39
C VAL A 91 5.56 0.89 -17.46
N PRO A 92 6.31 0.33 -18.42
CA PRO A 92 5.78 -0.70 -19.31
C PRO A 92 5.37 -1.95 -18.52
N GLU A 93 4.24 -2.58 -18.88
CA GLU A 93 3.78 -3.85 -18.29
C GLU A 93 4.57 -5.06 -18.81
N LYS A 94 5.90 -5.01 -18.69
CA LYS A 94 6.79 -6.14 -18.94
C LYS A 94 7.43 -6.54 -17.63
N TYR A 95 7.55 -7.83 -17.36
CA TYR A 95 8.02 -8.36 -16.08
C TYR A 95 9.32 -7.69 -15.58
N GLU A 96 10.33 -7.58 -16.44
CA GLU A 96 11.60 -6.93 -16.06
C GLU A 96 11.43 -5.46 -15.68
N SER A 97 10.63 -4.70 -16.45
CA SER A 97 10.34 -3.30 -16.15
C SER A 97 9.56 -3.14 -14.85
N LEU A 98 8.60 -4.03 -14.60
CA LEU A 98 7.82 -4.04 -13.36
C LEU A 98 8.71 -4.34 -12.16
N LYS A 99 9.58 -5.35 -12.27
CA LYS A 99 10.52 -5.73 -11.20
C LYS A 99 11.45 -4.58 -10.83
N GLU A 100 11.96 -3.86 -11.83
CA GLU A 100 12.81 -2.69 -11.60
C GLU A 100 12.01 -1.50 -11.05
N GLY A 101 10.87 -1.15 -11.67
CA GLY A 101 10.04 -0.02 -11.25
C GLY A 101 9.40 -0.18 -9.87
N LEU A 102 9.21 -1.42 -9.40
CA LEU A 102 8.65 -1.73 -8.08
C LEU A 102 9.69 -2.00 -7.00
N LYS A 103 10.98 -1.87 -7.29
CA LYS A 103 12.03 -2.32 -6.38
C LYS A 103 11.87 -1.73 -4.98
N ASP A 104 11.67 -0.42 -4.88
CA ASP A 104 11.51 0.27 -3.60
C ASP A 104 10.28 -0.23 -2.82
N VAL A 105 9.18 -0.49 -3.54
CA VAL A 105 7.94 -1.01 -2.95
C VAL A 105 8.16 -2.42 -2.41
N ILE A 106 8.81 -3.28 -3.20
CA ILE A 106 9.11 -4.67 -2.83
C ILE A 106 10.05 -4.71 -1.63
N GLU A 107 11.06 -3.82 -1.61
CA GLU A 107 11.98 -3.70 -0.50
C GLU A 107 11.26 -3.28 0.79
N GLU A 108 10.38 -2.27 0.72
CA GLU A 108 9.58 -1.87 1.88
C GLU A 108 8.67 -3.00 2.38
N VAL A 109 7.97 -3.71 1.49
CA VAL A 109 7.12 -4.85 1.85
C VAL A 109 7.92 -5.97 2.52
N ASN A 110 9.11 -6.29 2.00
CA ASN A 110 9.95 -7.34 2.57
C ASN A 110 10.53 -6.98 3.95
N ASN A 111 10.71 -5.68 4.20
CA ASN A 111 11.19 -5.16 5.48
C ASN A 111 10.05 -4.97 6.50
N LEU A 112 8.81 -4.82 6.06
CA LEU A 112 7.63 -4.66 6.90
C LEU A 112 7.18 -6.01 7.48
N LYS A 113 7.88 -6.47 8.52
CA LYS A 113 7.54 -7.69 9.28
C LYS A 113 6.71 -7.41 10.52
N GLU A 114 6.96 -6.27 11.13
CA GLU A 114 6.31 -5.83 12.35
C GLU A 114 6.01 -4.34 12.25
N ILE A 115 4.92 -3.91 12.87
CA ILE A 115 4.54 -2.50 12.94
C ILE A 115 4.12 -2.16 14.36
N THR A 116 4.57 -1.01 14.85
CA THR A 116 4.20 -0.51 16.18
C THR A 116 3.18 0.61 16.03
N VAL A 117 2.03 0.48 16.71
CA VAL A 117 0.96 1.49 16.73
C VAL A 117 0.50 1.68 18.17
N ASP A 118 0.63 2.90 18.69
CA ASP A 118 0.20 3.28 20.05
C ASP A 118 0.62 2.22 21.10
N ASP A 119 1.92 1.91 21.13
CA ASP A 119 2.59 0.93 22.03
C ASP A 119 2.24 -0.56 21.82
N ASN A 120 1.43 -0.89 20.81
CA ASN A 120 1.11 -2.26 20.43
C ASN A 120 1.95 -2.69 19.23
N ILE A 121 2.54 -3.88 19.29
CA ILE A 121 3.33 -4.47 18.20
C ILE A 121 2.45 -5.48 17.47
N PHE A 122 2.39 -5.35 16.14
CA PHE A 122 1.65 -6.26 15.28
C PHE A 122 2.58 -6.91 14.25
N GLN A 123 2.40 -8.20 14.03
CA GLN A 123 3.06 -8.92 12.93
C GLN A 123 2.25 -8.76 11.65
N VAL A 124 2.95 -8.53 10.53
CA VAL A 124 2.35 -8.24 9.21
C VAL A 124 2.46 -9.43 8.27
#